data_AF-D3D265-F1
#
_entry.id   AF-D3D265-F1
#
_cell.length_a   1.000
_cell.length_b   1.000
_cell.length_c   1.000
_cell.angle_alpha   90.00
_cell.angle_beta   90.00
_cell.angle_gamma   90.00
#
_symmetry.space_group_name_H-M   'P 1'
#
loop_
_entity.id
_entity.type
_entity.pdbx_description
1 polymer ?
#
loop_
_entity_poly.entity_id
_entity_poly.type
_entity_poly.pdbx_seq_one_letter_code
_entity_poly.pdbx_strand_id
1 'polypeptide(L)'
;MSLQPRPWPEVPPLTARVARAAFPKGNLAMRIRDELGVVYEDGRFTGAFGVRGRPGISPAQLMMATVLQFSENLTDRQAADAVRDRMSWKYALGLDLDDPGFDASVFSEFRARLVEGDLATHALDALLARLVAEGLLKAGGR
;
A
#
# COMPACT_ATOMS: atom_id res chain seq x y z
N MET A 1 -11.46 -13.81 2.43
CA MET A 1 -10.20 -13.70 3.18
C MET A 1 -10.51 -13.25 4.59
N SER A 2 -9.76 -13.72 5.60
CA SER A 2 -9.83 -13.12 6.94
C SER A 2 -8.68 -12.17 7.20
N LEU A 3 -8.97 -11.12 7.95
CA LEU A 3 -7.95 -10.20 8.43
C LEU A 3 -7.37 -10.68 9.76
N GLN A 4 -6.05 -10.84 9.78
CA GLN A 4 -5.28 -10.85 11.02
C GLN A 4 -4.49 -9.54 11.01
N PRO A 5 -4.85 -8.56 11.86
CA PRO A 5 -4.17 -7.28 11.87
C PRO A 5 -2.68 -7.46 12.14
N ARG A 6 -1.85 -6.93 11.23
CA ARG A 6 -0.40 -6.90 11.39
C ARG A 6 0.09 -5.46 11.43
N PRO A 7 1.19 -5.19 12.15
CA PRO A 7 1.85 -3.89 12.04
C PRO A 7 2.33 -3.69 10.60
N TRP A 8 2.52 -2.44 10.21
CA TRP A 8 3.15 -2.10 8.93
C TRP A 8 4.51 -2.81 8.83
N PRO A 9 4.75 -3.63 7.79
CA PRO A 9 5.93 -4.49 7.75
C PRO A 9 7.20 -3.65 7.62
N GLU A 10 8.28 -4.04 8.29
CA GLU A 10 9.61 -3.50 8.00
C GLU A 10 10.08 -3.92 6.60
N VAL A 11 11.03 -3.18 6.00
CA VAL A 11 11.61 -3.60 4.71
C VAL A 11 12.64 -4.70 4.99
N PRO A 12 12.55 -5.88 4.33
CA PRO A 12 13.59 -6.89 4.44
C PRO A 12 14.99 -6.33 4.13
N PRO A 13 16.04 -6.67 4.90
CA PRO A 13 17.36 -6.05 4.75
C PRO A 13 17.95 -6.14 3.35
N LEU A 14 17.71 -7.27 2.65
CA LEU A 14 18.16 -7.46 1.28
C LEU A 14 17.43 -6.51 0.32
N THR A 15 16.10 -6.42 0.41
CA THR A 15 15.28 -5.49 -0.37
C THR A 15 15.72 -4.04 -0.14
N ALA A 16 15.91 -3.64 1.11
CA ALA A 16 16.37 -2.30 1.46
C ALA A 16 17.72 -1.96 0.84
N ARG A 17 18.70 -2.89 0.96
CA ARG A 17 20.04 -2.71 0.40
C ARG A 17 20.00 -2.54 -1.12
N VAL A 18 19.29 -3.43 -1.82
CA VAL A 18 19.24 -3.40 -3.30
C VAL A 18 18.47 -2.18 -3.80
N ALA A 19 17.33 -1.85 -3.20
CA ALA A 19 16.54 -0.68 -3.60
C ALA A 19 17.33 0.63 -3.42
N ARG A 20 18.04 0.82 -2.30
CA ARG A 20 18.87 2.00 -2.06
C ARG A 20 20.10 2.07 -2.97
N ALA A 21 20.68 0.93 -3.33
CA ALA A 21 21.76 0.89 -4.31
C ALA A 21 21.28 1.28 -5.72
N ALA A 22 20.09 0.80 -6.12
CA ALA A 22 19.50 1.12 -7.43
C ALA A 22 18.96 2.56 -7.51
N PHE A 23 18.42 3.09 -6.41
CA PHE A 23 17.88 4.44 -6.31
C PHE A 23 18.51 5.20 -5.12
N PRO A 24 19.76 5.68 -5.24
CA PRO A 24 20.45 6.36 -4.14
C PRO A 24 19.74 7.61 -3.61
N LYS A 25 18.96 8.29 -4.46
CA LYS A 25 18.14 9.45 -4.10
C LYS A 25 16.69 9.08 -3.77
N GLY A 26 16.37 7.79 -3.74
CA GLY A 26 15.00 7.28 -3.70
C GLY A 26 14.25 7.52 -5.01
N ASN A 27 13.05 6.95 -5.09
CA ASN A 27 12.06 7.25 -6.12
C ASN A 27 10.71 7.54 -5.47
N LEU A 28 9.66 7.75 -6.27
CA LEU A 28 8.33 8.07 -5.75
C LEU A 28 7.81 7.00 -4.79
N ALA A 29 7.88 5.72 -5.16
CA ALA A 29 7.38 4.62 -4.33
C ALA A 29 8.12 4.51 -2.98
N MET A 30 9.44 4.70 -2.98
CA MET A 30 10.23 4.72 -1.75
C MET A 30 9.86 5.90 -0.84
N ARG A 31 9.72 7.11 -1.40
CA ARG A 31 9.31 8.30 -0.63
C ARG A 31 7.91 8.16 -0.05
N ILE A 32 6.95 7.68 -0.85
CA ILE A 32 5.58 7.45 -0.38
C ILE A 32 5.58 6.48 0.81
N ARG A 33 6.36 5.39 0.76
CA ARG A 33 6.50 4.51 1.93
C ARG A 33 7.12 5.22 3.12
N ASP A 34 8.26 5.87 2.93
CA ASP A 34 9.04 6.42 4.03
C ASP A 34 8.29 7.58 4.73
N GLU A 35 7.46 8.32 4.00
CA GLU A 35 6.66 9.45 4.52
C GLU A 35 5.24 9.04 4.98
N LEU A 36 4.62 8.08 4.28
CA LEU A 36 3.18 7.75 4.41
C LEU A 36 2.89 6.28 4.78
N GLY A 37 3.90 5.43 4.93
CA GLY A 37 3.73 4.00 5.20
C GLY A 37 2.91 3.68 6.45
N VAL A 38 3.06 4.50 7.50
CA VAL A 38 2.38 4.31 8.80
C VAL A 38 0.90 4.74 8.77
N VAL A 39 0.43 5.37 7.70
CA VAL A 39 -0.96 5.87 7.60
C VAL A 39 -1.98 4.73 7.60
N TYR A 40 -1.58 3.59 7.03
CA TYR A 40 -2.46 2.44 6.85
C TYR A 40 -2.10 1.37 7.88
N GLU A 41 -2.93 1.27 8.92
CA GLU A 41 -2.89 0.16 9.86
C GLU A 41 -4.01 -0.82 9.49
N ASP A 42 -3.70 -2.12 9.47
CA ASP A 42 -4.69 -3.17 9.18
C ASP A 42 -5.92 -3.06 10.09
N GLY A 43 -5.73 -2.62 11.34
CA GLY A 43 -6.81 -2.39 12.31
C GLY A 43 -7.92 -1.45 11.82
N ARG A 44 -7.63 -0.53 10.89
CA ARG A 44 -8.63 0.37 10.29
C ARG A 44 -9.54 -0.34 9.28
N PHE A 45 -9.16 -1.53 8.84
CA PHE A 45 -9.89 -2.30 7.83
C PHE A 45 -10.70 -3.47 8.41
N THR A 46 -10.73 -3.65 9.73
CA THR A 46 -11.42 -4.78 10.39
C THR A 46 -12.92 -4.84 10.10
N GLY A 47 -13.55 -3.71 9.77
CA GLY A 47 -14.96 -3.65 9.39
C GLY A 47 -15.29 -4.24 8.01
N ALA A 48 -14.32 -4.24 7.07
CA ALA A 48 -14.54 -4.69 5.68
C ALA A 48 -14.03 -6.11 5.40
N PHE A 49 -13.37 -6.75 6.37
CA PHE A 49 -12.84 -8.10 6.24
C PHE A 49 -13.37 -9.01 7.33
N GLY A 50 -13.78 -10.22 6.95
CA GLY A 50 -14.26 -11.22 7.91
C GLY A 50 -13.18 -11.68 8.90
N VAL A 51 -13.61 -12.22 10.03
CA VAL A 51 -12.70 -12.72 11.09
C VAL A 51 -12.17 -14.14 10.78
N ARG A 52 -12.83 -14.90 9.89
CA ARG A 52 -12.50 -16.31 9.56
C ARG A 52 -12.26 -16.51 8.05
N GLY A 53 -11.20 -17.22 7.68
CA GLY A 53 -10.79 -17.46 6.29
C GLY A 53 -9.29 -17.76 6.14
N ARG A 54 -8.81 -17.91 4.90
CA ARG A 54 -7.37 -17.95 4.60
C ARG A 54 -6.76 -16.56 4.87
N PRO A 55 -5.56 -16.45 5.49
CA PRO A 55 -4.88 -15.18 5.67
C PRO A 55 -4.77 -14.46 4.33
N GLY A 56 -5.36 -13.27 4.25
CA GLY A 56 -5.27 -12.42 3.06
C GLY A 56 -3.98 -11.61 3.02
N ILE A 57 -3.72 -10.98 1.88
CA ILE A 57 -2.72 -9.91 1.79
C ILE A 57 -3.16 -8.78 2.74
N SER A 58 -2.21 -8.11 3.40
CA SER A 58 -2.53 -7.01 4.32
C SER A 58 -3.33 -5.92 3.59
N PRO A 59 -4.51 -5.54 4.12
CA PRO A 59 -5.26 -4.40 3.61
C PRO A 59 -4.46 -3.11 3.57
N ALA A 60 -3.58 -2.88 4.56
CA ALA A 60 -2.68 -1.73 4.54
C ALA A 60 -1.72 -1.78 3.34
N GLN A 61 -1.10 -2.94 3.07
CA GLN A 61 -0.24 -3.11 1.89
C GLN A 61 -1.04 -2.92 0.59
N LEU A 62 -2.27 -3.44 0.51
CA LEU A 62 -3.14 -3.25 -0.66
C LEU A 62 -3.56 -1.80 -0.86
N MET A 63 -3.80 -1.06 0.23
CA MET A 63 -4.09 0.37 0.16
C MET A 63 -2.87 1.14 -0.34
N MET A 64 -1.67 0.86 0.18
CA MET A 64 -0.44 1.45 -0.32
C MET A 64 -0.22 1.14 -1.81
N ALA A 65 -0.38 -0.12 -2.22
CA ALA A 65 -0.28 -0.52 -3.62
C ALA A 65 -1.30 0.21 -4.50
N THR A 66 -2.51 0.46 -3.99
CA THR A 66 -3.57 1.22 -4.65
C THR A 66 -3.18 2.70 -4.81
N VAL A 67 -2.59 3.32 -3.77
CA VAL A 67 -2.06 4.70 -3.88
C VAL A 67 -0.96 4.77 -4.94
N LEU A 68 -0.01 3.82 -4.93
CA LEU A 68 1.05 3.76 -5.94
C LEU A 68 0.47 3.59 -7.34
N GLN A 69 -0.49 2.68 -7.50
CA GLN A 69 -1.21 2.46 -8.75
C GLN A 69 -1.80 3.76 -9.30
N PHE A 70 -2.53 4.53 -8.48
CA PHE A 70 -3.10 5.80 -8.90
C PHE A 70 -2.04 6.87 -9.17
N SER A 71 -1.01 6.96 -8.33
CA SER A 71 0.07 7.95 -8.46
C SER A 71 0.88 7.77 -9.75
N GLU A 72 0.99 6.53 -10.22
CA GLU A 72 1.70 6.16 -11.44
C GLU A 72 0.76 5.93 -12.65
N ASN A 73 -0.55 6.18 -12.48
CA ASN A 73 -1.58 5.99 -13.51
C ASN A 73 -1.57 4.57 -14.14
N LEU A 74 -1.50 3.54 -13.30
CA LEU A 74 -1.42 2.14 -13.72
C LEU A 74 -2.78 1.44 -13.70
N THR A 75 -3.00 0.55 -14.66
CA THR A 75 -4.09 -0.44 -14.58
C THR A 75 -3.81 -1.49 -13.49
N ASP A 76 -4.84 -2.23 -13.06
CA ASP A 76 -4.66 -3.29 -12.05
C ASP A 76 -3.63 -4.33 -12.45
N ARG A 77 -3.57 -4.68 -13.75
CA ARG A 77 -2.58 -5.62 -14.28
C ARG A 77 -1.17 -5.06 -14.20
N GLN A 78 -0.99 -3.82 -14.64
CA GLN A 78 0.32 -3.16 -14.56
C GLN A 78 0.78 -2.96 -13.11
N ALA A 79 -0.14 -2.68 -12.19
CA ALA A 79 0.17 -2.58 -10.77
C ALA A 79 0.56 -3.95 -10.18
N ALA A 80 -0.17 -5.01 -10.52
CA ALA A 80 0.18 -6.37 -10.09
C ALA A 80 1.54 -6.82 -10.66
N ASP A 81 1.83 -6.48 -11.91
CA ASP A 81 3.14 -6.72 -12.51
C ASP A 81 4.23 -5.90 -11.82
N ALA A 82 3.97 -4.62 -11.52
CA ALA A 82 4.90 -3.77 -10.76
C ALA A 82 5.23 -4.33 -9.37
N VAL A 83 4.26 -4.91 -8.66
CA VAL A 83 4.54 -5.62 -7.39
C VAL A 83 5.53 -6.77 -7.60
N ARG A 84 5.41 -7.49 -8.72
CA ARG A 84 6.22 -8.67 -9.02
C ARG A 84 7.63 -8.32 -9.47
N ASP A 85 7.80 -7.31 -10.32
CA ASP A 85 9.07 -7.07 -11.02
C ASP A 85 9.82 -5.80 -10.55
N ARG A 86 9.13 -4.81 -9.97
CA ARG A 86 9.77 -3.55 -9.56
C ARG A 86 10.24 -3.62 -8.12
N MET A 87 11.56 -3.66 -7.98
CA MET A 87 12.32 -3.50 -6.74
C MET A 87 11.77 -2.40 -5.81
N SER A 88 11.41 -1.24 -6.37
CA SER A 88 10.92 -0.11 -5.59
C SER A 88 9.50 -0.30 -5.04
N TRP A 89 8.65 -1.08 -5.71
CA TRP A 89 7.34 -1.47 -5.19
C TRP A 89 7.47 -2.52 -4.08
N LYS A 90 8.40 -3.47 -4.23
CA LYS A 90 8.75 -4.42 -3.15
C LYS A 90 9.29 -3.69 -1.92
N TYR A 91 10.17 -2.69 -2.10
CA TYR A 91 10.58 -1.80 -1.02
C TYR A 91 9.37 -1.10 -0.40
N ALA A 92 8.54 -0.45 -1.23
CA ALA A 92 7.38 0.34 -0.79
C ALA A 92 6.40 -0.49 0.06
N LEU A 93 6.22 -1.76 -0.27
CA LEU A 93 5.30 -2.67 0.40
C LEU A 93 5.95 -3.48 1.53
N GLY A 94 7.28 -3.47 1.67
CA GLY A 94 7.99 -4.28 2.67
C GLY A 94 7.99 -5.77 2.31
N LEU A 95 8.18 -6.08 1.02
CA LEU A 95 8.20 -7.44 0.48
C LEU A 95 9.62 -7.92 0.22
N ASP A 96 9.80 -9.23 0.23
CA ASP A 96 11.03 -9.87 -0.22
C ASP A 96 11.22 -9.76 -1.73
N LEU A 97 12.47 -9.88 -2.17
CA LEU A 97 12.84 -9.77 -3.59
C LEU A 97 12.26 -10.90 -4.44
N ASP A 98 12.07 -12.07 -3.86
CA ASP A 98 11.48 -13.25 -4.48
C ASP A 98 9.97 -13.39 -4.23
N ASP A 99 9.34 -12.41 -3.54
CA ASP A 99 7.90 -12.41 -3.35
C ASP A 99 7.17 -12.45 -4.72
N PRO A 100 6.24 -13.40 -4.93
CA PRO A 100 5.60 -13.60 -6.24
C PRO A 100 4.55 -12.52 -6.57
N GLY A 101 4.21 -11.65 -5.62
CA GLY A 101 3.12 -10.70 -5.70
C GLY A 101 1.77 -11.40 -5.67
N PHE A 102 0.80 -10.81 -6.38
CA PHE A 102 -0.58 -11.30 -6.42
C PHE A 102 -1.23 -11.08 -7.78
N ASP A 103 -2.39 -11.67 -7.99
CA ASP A 103 -3.17 -11.50 -9.22
C ASP A 103 -3.88 -10.14 -9.27
N ALA A 104 -4.05 -9.58 -10.47
CA ALA A 104 -4.70 -8.29 -10.65
C ALA A 104 -6.13 -8.21 -10.08
N SER A 105 -6.85 -9.33 -10.01
CA SER A 105 -8.20 -9.40 -9.41
C SER A 105 -8.24 -9.00 -7.93
N VAL A 106 -7.11 -9.08 -7.22
CA VAL A 106 -7.04 -8.66 -5.82
C VAL A 106 -7.32 -7.16 -5.67
N PHE A 107 -6.91 -6.33 -6.63
CA PHE A 107 -7.20 -4.88 -6.59
C PHE A 107 -8.69 -4.58 -6.74
N SER A 108 -9.37 -5.24 -7.68
CA SER A 108 -10.81 -5.03 -7.90
C SER A 108 -11.64 -5.55 -6.73
N GLU A 109 -11.31 -6.73 -6.19
CA GLU A 109 -11.95 -7.28 -4.98
C GLU A 109 -11.72 -6.38 -3.75
N PHE A 110 -10.50 -5.83 -3.61
CA PHE A 110 -10.17 -4.92 -2.53
C PHE A 110 -11.00 -3.63 -2.60
N ARG A 111 -11.07 -3.00 -3.78
CA ARG A 111 -11.86 -1.77 -3.95
C ARG A 111 -13.35 -2.00 -3.76
N ALA A 112 -13.89 -3.13 -4.23
CA ALA A 112 -15.29 -3.48 -3.97
C ALA A 112 -15.58 -3.52 -2.46
N ARG A 113 -14.71 -4.15 -1.67
CA ARG A 113 -14.83 -4.19 -0.20
C ARG A 113 -14.70 -2.82 0.45
N LEU A 114 -13.81 -1.95 -0.04
CA LEU A 114 -13.68 -0.60 0.49
C LEU A 114 -14.95 0.23 0.29
N VAL A 115 -15.63 0.04 -0.84
CA VAL A 115 -16.91 0.70 -1.13
C VAL A 115 -18.03 0.12 -0.27
N GLU A 116 -18.14 -1.21 -0.19
CA GLU A 116 -19.15 -1.90 0.63
C GLU A 116 -19.02 -1.58 2.13
N GLY A 117 -17.78 -1.42 2.62
CA GLY A 117 -17.49 -1.11 4.01
C GLY A 117 -17.42 0.38 4.37
N ASP A 118 -17.69 1.28 3.42
CA ASP A 118 -17.51 2.75 3.56
C ASP A 118 -16.11 3.16 4.08
N LEU A 119 -15.09 2.35 3.80
CA LEU A 119 -13.72 2.55 4.27
C LEU A 119 -12.88 3.39 3.32
N ALA A 120 -13.33 3.57 2.07
CA ALA A 120 -12.63 4.37 1.08
C ALA A 120 -12.44 5.83 1.55
N THR A 121 -13.50 6.43 2.11
CA THR A 121 -13.49 7.79 2.66
C THR A 121 -12.51 7.90 3.83
N HIS A 122 -12.58 6.96 4.78
CA HIS A 122 -11.69 6.94 5.94
C HIS A 122 -10.21 6.76 5.57
N ALA A 123 -9.92 5.93 4.56
CA ALA A 123 -8.55 5.76 4.06
C ALA A 123 -8.01 7.04 3.41
N LEU A 124 -8.85 7.73 2.63
CA LEU A 124 -8.50 9.01 2.02
C LEU A 124 -8.30 10.11 3.08
N ASP A 125 -9.20 10.22 4.05
CA ASP A 125 -9.10 11.21 5.14
C ASP A 125 -7.82 11.02 5.96
N ALA A 126 -7.46 9.76 6.24
CA ALA A 126 -6.21 9.43 6.92
C ALA A 126 -4.97 9.86 6.12
N LEU A 127 -4.98 9.62 4.81
CA LEU A 127 -3.93 10.06 3.91
C LEU A 127 -3.83 11.59 3.88
N LEU A 128 -4.95 12.28 3.72
CA LEU A 128 -5.01 13.74 3.70
C LEU A 128 -4.51 14.33 5.02
N ALA A 129 -4.94 13.80 6.16
CA ALA A 129 -4.49 14.24 7.47
C ALA A 129 -2.97 14.10 7.63
N ARG A 130 -2.38 13.00 7.14
CA ARG A 130 -0.92 12.82 7.13
C ARG A 130 -0.24 13.82 6.22
N LEU A 131 -0.74 13.99 5.00
CA LEU A 131 -0.16 14.93 4.04
C LEU A 131 -0.20 16.37 4.55
N VAL A 132 -1.26 16.77 5.26
CA VAL A 132 -1.35 18.08 5.93
C VAL A 132 -0.34 18.16 7.08
N ALA A 133 -0.22 17.13 7.91
CA ALA A 133 0.74 17.10 9.02
C ALA A 133 2.20 17.21 8.56
N GLU A 134 2.53 16.61 7.42
CA GLU A 134 3.86 16.71 6.78
C GLU A 134 4.04 18.00 5.97
N GLY A 135 3.04 18.90 5.95
CA GLY A 135 3.09 20.17 5.21
C GLY A 135 3.07 20.01 3.68
N LEU A 136 2.74 18.83 3.18
CA LEU A 136 2.65 18.50 1.76
C LEU A 136 1.34 18.99 1.12
N LEU A 137 0.31 19.22 1.93
CA LEU A 137 -0.96 19.82 1.51
C LEU A 137 -1.33 21.00 2.42
N LYS A 138 -1.87 22.07 1.83
CA LYS A 138 -2.54 23.14 2.58
C LYS A 138 -4.01 22.77 2.76
N ALA A 139 -4.57 23.00 3.95
CA ALA A 139 -6.00 22.88 4.16
C ALA A 139 -6.75 23.86 3.22
N GLY A 140 -7.63 23.34 2.35
CA GLY A 140 -8.51 24.14 1.49
C GLY A 140 -8.15 24.28 0.00
N GLY A 141 -7.61 23.24 -0.64
CA GLY A 141 -7.37 23.24 -2.10
C GLY A 141 -8.63 22.95 -2.91
N ARG A 142 -9.01 23.88 -3.80
CA ARG A 142 -9.93 23.70 -4.92
C ARG A 142 -9.23 23.02 -6.09
#